data_AF-A0A183KZA1-F1
#
_entry.id   AF-A0A183KZA1-F1
#
_cell.length_a   1.000
_cell.length_b   1.000
_cell.length_c   1.000
_cell.angle_alpha   90.00
_cell.angle_beta   90.00
_cell.angle_gamma   90.00
#
_symmetry.space_group_name_H-M   'P 1'
#
loop_
_entity.id
_entity.type
_entity.pdbx_description
1 polymer ?
#
loop_
_entity_poly.entity_id
_entity_poly.type
_entity_poly.pdbx_seq_one_letter_code
_entity_poly.pdbx_strand_id
1 'polypeptide(L)'
;MYANCTELTKLPSFPRKALESDFNLYDWPTYGRPLFALDTIHKLSWCHLLSSLFMMMPKTYPWSSDLQIFLNVYNGTLILHAEDSSVLRQCLAFFIQCCYQFKTVFATTGYSGIVPTLVRVYNQNTHNPVLTQAIEFTFRQFYVMHRTPFILQLLGCIANYVTTNNGIIGVGDEFYRIQPGAVYRLLRVISRPLDDNLRILELCNIQKPLEALVSLFFILTS
;
A
#
# COMPACT_ATOMS: atom_id res chain seq x y z
N MET A 1 13.61 -14.50 21.47
CA MET A 1 12.32 -14.01 22.00
C MET A 1 11.45 -13.71 20.79
N TYR A 2 10.67 -14.69 20.33
CA TYR A 2 9.83 -14.53 19.13
C TYR A 2 8.66 -13.62 19.50
N ALA A 3 8.66 -12.37 19.03
CA ALA A 3 7.50 -11.51 19.13
C ALA A 3 6.40 -12.14 18.28
N ASN A 4 5.48 -12.84 18.93
CA ASN A 4 4.50 -13.67 18.25
C ASN A 4 3.38 -12.76 17.74
N CYS A 5 3.34 -12.50 16.44
CA CYS A 5 2.27 -11.73 15.81
C CYS A 5 0.87 -12.32 16.12
N THR A 6 0.81 -13.59 16.51
CA THR A 6 -0.41 -14.24 17.02
C THR A 6 -0.99 -13.57 18.26
N GLU A 7 -0.21 -12.88 19.09
CA GLU A 7 -0.76 -12.14 20.24
C GLU A 7 -1.49 -10.86 19.81
N LEU A 8 -1.05 -10.24 18.71
CA LEU A 8 -1.75 -9.09 18.13
C LEU A 8 -3.08 -9.51 17.49
N THR A 9 -3.12 -10.68 16.85
CA THR A 9 -4.35 -11.19 16.23
C THR A 9 -5.41 -11.59 17.27
N LYS A 10 -4.98 -11.90 18.50
CA LYS A 10 -5.86 -12.17 19.64
C LYS A 10 -6.50 -10.92 20.24
N LEU A 11 -5.99 -9.71 19.93
CA LEU A 11 -6.56 -8.47 20.42
C LEU A 11 -7.82 -8.14 19.60
N PRO A 12 -9.03 -8.15 20.19
CA PRO A 12 -10.28 -7.92 19.46
C PRO A 12 -10.37 -6.50 18.87
N SER A 13 -9.58 -5.57 19.39
CA SER A 13 -9.52 -4.18 18.95
C SER A 13 -8.47 -3.93 17.87
N PHE A 14 -7.59 -4.89 17.55
CA PHE A 14 -6.60 -4.74 16.49
C PHE A 14 -7.13 -5.36 15.19
N PRO A 15 -6.96 -4.71 14.01
CA PRO A 15 -6.27 -3.45 13.72
C PRO A 15 -7.11 -2.18 13.96
N ARG A 16 -8.38 -2.29 14.37
CA ARG A 16 -9.33 -1.17 14.49
C ARG A 16 -8.78 0.02 15.29
N LYS A 17 -8.15 -0.24 16.45
CA LYS A 17 -7.58 0.78 17.34
C LYS A 17 -6.42 1.56 16.72
N ALA A 18 -5.65 0.93 15.82
CA ALA A 18 -4.59 1.62 15.10
C ALA A 18 -5.16 2.67 14.12
N LEU A 19 -6.35 2.40 13.57
CA LEU A 19 -6.99 3.20 12.53
C LEU A 19 -8.10 4.14 13.05
N GLU A 20 -8.46 4.05 14.33
CA GLU A 20 -9.48 4.90 14.95
C GLU A 20 -9.10 6.38 14.86
N SER A 21 -9.97 7.16 14.21
CA SER A 21 -9.76 8.59 13.92
C SER A 21 -11.10 9.30 14.09
N ASP A 22 -11.11 10.44 14.77
CA ASP A 22 -12.32 11.26 14.96
C ASP A 22 -12.21 12.53 14.11
N PHE A 23 -12.79 12.48 12.91
CA PHE A 23 -12.70 13.55 11.94
C PHE A 23 -13.34 14.86 12.43
N ASN A 24 -14.33 14.79 13.31
CA ASN A 24 -14.99 15.99 13.85
C ASN A 24 -14.02 16.84 14.67
N LEU A 25 -13.01 16.22 15.27
CA LEU A 25 -11.98 16.93 16.03
C LEU A 25 -11.08 17.78 15.13
N TYR A 26 -10.93 17.43 13.85
CA TYR A 26 -10.05 18.13 12.92
C TYR A 26 -10.65 19.46 12.44
N ASP A 27 -11.97 19.56 12.45
CA ASP A 27 -12.70 20.78 12.08
C ASP A 27 -12.76 21.80 13.24
N TRP A 28 -12.19 21.46 14.41
CA TRP A 28 -12.27 22.34 15.56
C TRP A 28 -11.41 23.62 15.37
N PRO A 29 -11.96 24.84 15.49
CA PRO A 29 -11.28 26.06 15.03
C PRO A 29 -9.91 26.32 15.66
N THR A 30 -9.74 26.01 16.95
CA THR A 30 -8.52 26.32 17.70
C THR A 30 -7.50 25.18 17.68
N TYR A 31 -7.99 23.93 17.78
CA TYR A 31 -7.14 22.76 18.00
C TYR A 31 -7.16 21.73 16.87
N GLY A 32 -7.95 21.95 15.81
CA GLY A 32 -8.12 20.99 14.72
C GLY A 32 -6.82 20.58 14.03
N ARG A 33 -5.96 21.56 13.68
CA ARG A 33 -4.64 21.29 13.10
C ARG A 33 -3.71 20.52 14.04
N PRO A 34 -3.50 20.95 15.31
CA PRO A 34 -2.76 20.14 16.29
C PRO A 34 -3.29 18.72 16.48
N LEU A 35 -4.62 18.55 16.51
CA LEU A 35 -5.26 17.24 16.69
C LEU A 35 -5.06 16.33 15.48
N PHE A 36 -5.15 16.89 14.27
CA PHE A 36 -4.83 16.18 13.02
C PHE A 36 -3.35 15.74 12.99
N ALA A 37 -2.42 16.62 13.38
CA ALA A 37 -1.00 16.29 13.47
C ALA A 37 -0.74 15.20 14.53
N LEU A 38 -1.40 15.26 15.68
CA LEU A 38 -1.30 14.25 16.72
C LEU A 38 -1.84 12.89 16.25
N ASP A 39 -2.95 12.88 15.50
CA ASP A 39 -3.47 11.65 14.89
C ASP A 39 -2.47 11.07 13.88
N THR A 40 -1.88 11.90 13.02
CA THR A 40 -0.83 11.50 12.06
C THR A 40 0.34 10.80 12.77
N ILE A 41 0.85 11.40 13.86
CA ILE A 41 1.94 10.83 14.67
C ILE A 41 1.52 9.49 15.31
N HIS A 42 0.27 9.39 15.78
CA HIS A 42 -0.27 8.15 16.34
C HIS A 42 -0.30 7.04 15.28
N LYS A 43 -0.76 7.30 14.04
CA LYS A 43 -0.74 6.31 12.94
C LYS A 43 0.68 5.89 12.57
N LEU A 44 1.62 6.84 12.49
CA LEU A 44 3.02 6.55 12.20
C LEU A 44 3.67 5.69 13.29
N SER A 45 3.33 5.92 14.55
CA SER A 45 3.82 5.11 15.67
C SER A 45 3.36 3.65 15.56
N TRP A 46 2.10 3.41 15.16
CA TRP A 46 1.62 2.07 14.81
C TRP A 46 2.35 1.47 13.62
N CYS A 47 2.57 2.25 12.56
CA CYS A 47 3.33 1.78 11.40
C CYS A 47 4.75 1.36 11.78
N HIS A 48 5.47 2.14 12.59
CA HIS A 48 6.81 1.81 13.06
C HIS A 48 6.85 0.55 13.93
N LEU A 49 5.89 0.39 14.85
CA LEU A 49 5.76 -0.82 15.66
C LEU A 49 5.58 -2.06 14.76
N LEU A 50 4.65 -1.97 13.81
CA LEU A 50 4.35 -3.08 12.90
C LEU A 50 5.51 -3.36 11.94
N SER A 51 6.21 -2.34 11.47
CA SER A 51 7.43 -2.53 10.67
C SER A 51 8.51 -3.27 11.46
N SER A 52 8.66 -2.95 12.74
CA SER A 52 9.65 -3.60 13.61
C SER A 52 9.31 -5.08 13.82
N LEU A 53 8.03 -5.38 14.04
CA LEU A 53 7.55 -6.76 14.14
C LEU A 53 7.71 -7.52 12.83
N PHE A 54 7.35 -6.88 11.71
CA PHE A 54 7.47 -7.43 10.37
C PHE A 54 8.91 -7.87 10.04
N MET A 55 9.90 -7.07 10.43
CA MET A 55 11.32 -7.39 10.22
C MET A 55 11.80 -8.61 11.02
N MET A 56 11.10 -8.98 12.10
CA MET A 56 11.43 -10.15 12.91
C MET A 56 10.81 -11.46 12.39
N MET A 57 9.97 -11.39 11.36
CA MET A 57 9.19 -12.53 10.88
C MET A 57 10.01 -13.46 9.96
N PRO A 58 9.99 -14.80 10.19
CA PRO A 58 10.61 -15.79 9.31
C PRO A 58 10.13 -15.67 7.85
N LYS A 59 11.02 -15.78 6.85
CA LYS A 59 10.61 -15.62 5.44
C LYS A 59 9.92 -16.86 4.83
N THR A 60 9.96 -18.00 5.53
CA THR A 60 9.59 -19.32 5.00
C THR A 60 8.22 -19.84 5.46
N TYR A 61 7.55 -19.13 6.37
CA TYR A 61 6.25 -19.54 6.92
C TYR A 61 5.08 -19.00 6.07
N PRO A 62 3.93 -19.70 5.97
CA PRO A 62 2.80 -19.28 5.14
C PRO A 62 2.02 -18.11 5.77
N TRP A 63 2.59 -16.91 5.73
CA TRP A 63 2.05 -15.70 6.37
C TRP A 63 0.83 -15.08 5.66
N SER A 64 0.16 -15.75 4.74
CA SER A 64 -0.85 -15.10 3.89
C SER A 64 -1.98 -14.45 4.69
N SER A 65 -2.45 -15.08 5.77
CA SER A 65 -3.47 -14.53 6.67
C SER A 65 -2.94 -13.39 7.54
N ASP A 66 -1.79 -13.59 8.18
CA ASP A 66 -1.24 -12.64 9.15
C ASP A 66 -0.71 -11.40 8.46
N LEU A 67 -0.20 -11.55 7.23
CA LEU A 67 0.29 -10.47 6.40
C LEU A 67 -0.80 -9.42 6.14
N GLN A 68 -2.05 -9.86 5.92
CA GLN A 68 -3.16 -8.95 5.67
C GLN A 68 -3.39 -7.98 6.82
N ILE A 69 -3.06 -8.37 8.05
CA ILE A 69 -3.23 -7.51 9.22
C ILE A 69 -2.28 -6.31 9.16
N PHE A 70 -1.03 -6.54 8.76
CA PHE A 70 -0.07 -5.48 8.52
C PHE A 70 -0.52 -4.58 7.36
N LEU A 71 -0.88 -5.20 6.24
CA LEU A 71 -1.32 -4.47 5.05
C LEU A 71 -2.55 -3.60 5.36
N ASN A 72 -3.49 -4.07 6.17
CA ASN A 72 -4.68 -3.31 6.55
C ASN A 72 -4.36 -2.05 7.36
N VAL A 73 -3.42 -2.11 8.30
CA VAL A 73 -3.01 -0.90 9.07
C VAL A 73 -2.32 0.11 8.17
N TYR A 74 -1.44 -0.36 7.28
CA TYR A 74 -0.76 0.51 6.33
C TYR A 74 -1.71 1.11 5.28
N ASN A 75 -2.65 0.31 4.76
CA ASN A 75 -3.70 0.76 3.86
C ASN A 75 -4.59 1.82 4.51
N GLY A 76 -5.05 1.57 5.75
CA GLY A 76 -5.89 2.51 6.48
C GLY A 76 -5.13 3.80 6.79
N THR A 77 -3.87 3.71 7.22
CA THR A 77 -3.03 4.89 7.47
C THR A 77 -2.84 5.72 6.20
N LEU A 78 -2.59 5.05 5.07
CA LEU A 78 -2.47 5.73 3.79
C LEU A 78 -3.79 6.40 3.37
N ILE A 79 -4.94 5.74 3.52
CA ILE A 79 -6.24 6.33 3.20
C ILE A 79 -6.52 7.59 4.03
N LEU A 80 -6.14 7.57 5.32
CA LEU A 80 -6.41 8.67 6.24
C LEU A 80 -5.50 9.89 6.00
N HIS A 81 -4.23 9.65 5.68
CA HIS A 81 -3.18 10.67 5.71
C HIS A 81 -2.29 10.66 4.46
N ALA A 82 -2.84 10.31 3.29
CA ALA A 82 -2.07 10.21 2.03
C ALA A 82 -1.35 11.50 1.62
N GLU A 83 -1.90 12.66 2.01
CA GLU A 83 -1.34 13.96 1.65
C GLU A 83 -0.07 14.31 2.45
N ASP A 84 0.12 13.68 3.62
CA ASP A 84 1.37 13.81 4.36
C ASP A 84 2.48 13.00 3.68
N SER A 85 3.52 13.69 3.22
CA SER A 85 4.61 13.06 2.46
C SER A 85 5.42 12.06 3.30
N SER A 86 5.47 12.22 4.62
CA SER A 86 6.17 11.27 5.50
C SER A 86 5.38 9.97 5.67
N VAL A 87 4.05 10.08 5.83
CA VAL A 87 3.13 8.93 5.84
C VAL A 87 3.20 8.19 4.51
N LEU A 88 3.04 8.92 3.41
CA LEU A 88 3.11 8.36 2.07
C LEU A 88 4.44 7.61 1.84
N ARG A 89 5.57 8.25 2.14
CA ARG A 89 6.91 7.64 2.00
C ARG A 89 7.02 6.35 2.84
N GLN A 90 6.59 6.39 4.09
CA GLN A 90 6.67 5.25 5.00
C GLN A 90 5.80 4.08 4.54
N CYS A 91 4.56 4.35 4.11
CA CYS A 91 3.65 3.31 3.64
C CYS A 91 4.12 2.67 2.34
N LEU A 92 4.56 3.48 1.36
CA LEU A 92 5.08 2.97 0.09
C LEU A 92 6.35 2.13 0.27
N ALA A 93 7.25 2.57 1.16
CA ALA A 93 8.47 1.82 1.49
C ALA A 93 8.15 0.46 2.13
N PHE A 94 7.17 0.44 3.05
CA PHE A 94 6.71 -0.81 3.66
C PHE A 94 6.12 -1.77 2.63
N PHE A 95 5.29 -1.28 1.71
CA PHE A 95 4.73 -2.12 0.65
C PHE A 95 5.82 -2.72 -0.25
N ILE A 96 6.82 -1.93 -0.67
CA ILE A 96 7.97 -2.43 -1.45
C ILE A 96 8.75 -3.49 -0.65
N GLN A 97 9.06 -3.21 0.62
CA GLN A 97 9.73 -4.15 1.52
C GLN A 97 8.95 -5.46 1.64
N CYS A 98 7.64 -5.36 1.75
CA CYS A 98 6.75 -6.50 1.88
C CYS A 98 6.72 -7.36 0.62
N CYS A 99 6.56 -6.74 -0.56
CA CYS A 99 6.61 -7.43 -1.85
C CYS A 99 7.95 -8.16 -2.05
N TYR A 100 9.06 -7.55 -1.64
CA TYR A 100 10.39 -8.15 -1.73
C TYR A 100 10.55 -9.34 -0.78
N GLN A 101 10.16 -9.17 0.49
CA GLN A 101 10.35 -10.18 1.53
C GLN A 101 9.48 -11.42 1.29
N PHE A 102 8.23 -11.24 0.86
CA PHE A 102 7.27 -12.33 0.60
C PHE A 102 7.06 -12.57 -0.90
N LYS A 103 8.17 -12.62 -1.65
CA LYS A 103 8.16 -12.70 -3.11
C LYS A 103 7.25 -13.77 -3.69
N THR A 104 7.17 -14.96 -3.07
CA THR A 104 6.32 -16.07 -3.52
C THR A 104 4.83 -15.76 -3.35
N VAL A 105 4.44 -15.10 -2.25
CA VAL A 105 3.05 -14.70 -2.00
C VAL A 105 2.64 -13.61 -3.00
N PHE A 106 3.51 -12.62 -3.23
CA PHE A 106 3.25 -11.54 -4.19
C PHE A 106 3.35 -11.97 -5.66
N ALA A 107 3.98 -13.10 -5.96
CA ALA A 107 3.96 -13.68 -7.30
C ALA A 107 2.58 -14.28 -7.66
N THR A 108 1.71 -14.57 -6.69
CA THR A 108 0.43 -15.24 -6.93
C THR A 108 -0.78 -14.38 -6.55
N THR A 109 -0.90 -13.94 -5.30
CA THR A 109 -2.11 -13.28 -4.79
C THR A 109 -1.86 -12.06 -3.90
N GLY A 110 -0.62 -11.82 -3.48
CA GLY A 110 -0.29 -10.80 -2.47
C GLY A 110 -0.68 -9.38 -2.86
N TYR A 111 -0.70 -9.03 -4.16
CA TYR A 111 -1.04 -7.68 -4.59
C TYR A 111 -2.50 -7.31 -4.35
N SER A 112 -3.39 -8.28 -4.16
CA SER A 112 -4.79 -8.04 -3.76
C SER A 112 -4.93 -7.27 -2.44
N GLY A 113 -3.95 -7.39 -1.55
CA GLY A 113 -3.93 -6.67 -0.28
C GLY A 113 -3.40 -5.23 -0.38
N ILE A 114 -2.91 -4.76 -1.53
CA ILE A 114 -2.25 -3.44 -1.65
C ILE A 114 -2.82 -2.62 -2.81
N VAL A 115 -2.96 -3.25 -3.99
CA VAL A 115 -3.29 -2.56 -5.25
C VAL A 115 -4.61 -1.78 -5.17
N PRO A 116 -5.73 -2.34 -4.68
CA PRO A 116 -6.99 -1.60 -4.63
C PRO A 116 -6.86 -0.28 -3.86
N THR A 117 -6.14 -0.28 -2.74
CA THR A 117 -5.92 0.92 -1.92
C THR A 117 -5.08 1.96 -2.67
N LEU A 118 -3.94 1.56 -3.22
CA LEU A 118 -3.05 2.48 -3.92
C LEU A 118 -3.72 3.13 -5.14
N VAL A 119 -4.46 2.35 -5.94
CA VAL A 119 -5.14 2.91 -7.11
C VAL A 119 -6.27 3.84 -6.71
N ARG A 120 -6.99 3.57 -5.61
CA ARG A 120 -8.02 4.48 -5.08
C ARG A 120 -7.42 5.80 -4.63
N VAL A 121 -6.37 5.76 -3.80
CA VAL A 121 -5.66 6.96 -3.32
C VAL A 121 -5.10 7.76 -4.50
N TYR A 122 -4.50 7.09 -5.48
CA TYR A 122 -4.03 7.73 -6.72
C TYR A 122 -5.16 8.41 -7.49
N ASN A 123 -6.32 7.75 -7.63
CA ASN A 123 -7.48 8.27 -8.34
C ASN A 123 -8.12 9.48 -7.65
N GLN A 124 -8.13 9.50 -6.32
CA GLN A 124 -8.70 10.59 -5.52
C GLN A 124 -7.78 11.83 -5.47
N ASN A 125 -6.46 11.63 -5.46
CA ASN A 125 -5.48 12.71 -5.29
C ASN A 125 -4.73 13.07 -6.58
N THR A 126 -5.41 13.02 -7.74
CA THR A 126 -4.79 13.32 -9.06
C THR A 126 -4.26 14.75 -9.20
N HIS A 127 -4.65 15.65 -8.31
CA HIS A 127 -4.18 17.04 -8.23
C HIS A 127 -2.83 17.18 -7.52
N ASN A 128 -2.39 16.17 -6.74
CA ASN A 128 -1.15 16.21 -5.97
C ASN A 128 -0.02 15.48 -6.71
N PRO A 129 0.91 16.21 -7.37
CA PRO A 129 1.94 15.60 -8.21
C PRO A 129 2.95 14.76 -7.39
N VAL A 130 3.23 15.16 -6.15
CA VAL A 130 4.17 14.43 -5.27
C VAL A 130 3.61 13.04 -4.99
N LEU A 131 2.33 12.98 -4.61
CA LEU A 131 1.63 11.73 -4.34
C LEU A 131 1.54 10.85 -5.59
N THR A 132 1.11 11.41 -6.72
CA THR A 132 0.95 10.63 -7.95
C THR A 132 2.27 10.04 -8.42
N GLN A 133 3.35 10.83 -8.41
CA GLN A 133 4.67 10.36 -8.82
C GLN A 133 5.22 9.28 -7.87
N ALA A 134 5.00 9.43 -6.56
CA ALA A 134 5.43 8.44 -5.58
C ALA A 134 4.72 7.09 -5.78
N ILE A 135 3.39 7.10 -6.02
CA ILE A 135 2.63 5.87 -6.32
C ILE A 135 3.06 5.27 -7.65
N GLU A 136 3.25 6.08 -8.70
CA GLU A 136 3.75 5.63 -10.01
C GLU A 136 5.13 4.96 -9.88
N PHE A 137 6.03 5.57 -9.10
CA PHE A 137 7.33 5.00 -8.79
C PHE A 137 7.19 3.65 -8.06
N THR A 138 6.33 3.55 -7.06
CA THR A 138 6.08 2.29 -6.34
C THR A 138 5.53 1.20 -7.26
N PHE A 139 4.59 1.52 -8.14
CA PHE A 139 4.06 0.58 -9.14
C PHE A 139 5.14 0.08 -10.08
N ARG A 140 6.08 0.96 -10.47
CA ARG A 140 7.25 0.55 -11.22
C ARG A 140 8.12 -0.42 -10.43
N GLN A 141 8.35 -0.20 -9.15
CA GLN A 141 9.14 -1.15 -8.33
C GLN A 141 8.47 -2.52 -8.24
N PHE A 142 7.14 -2.56 -8.09
CA PHE A 142 6.37 -3.81 -8.15
C PHE A 142 6.54 -4.52 -9.50
N TYR A 143 6.48 -3.77 -10.60
CA TYR A 143 6.71 -4.32 -11.94
C TYR A 143 8.15 -4.81 -12.13
N VAL A 144 9.14 -4.10 -11.64
CA VAL A 144 10.56 -4.52 -11.70
C VAL A 144 10.73 -5.86 -10.98
N MET A 145 10.17 -6.00 -9.77
CA MET A 145 10.29 -7.21 -8.96
C MET A 145 9.56 -8.41 -9.55
N HIS A 146 8.31 -8.25 -10.03
CA HIS A 146 7.43 -9.38 -10.35
C HIS A 146 6.95 -9.45 -11.80
N ARG A 147 7.19 -8.44 -12.64
CA ARG A 147 6.88 -8.44 -14.09
C ARG A 147 5.42 -8.82 -14.40
N THR A 148 5.21 -9.81 -15.26
CA THR A 148 3.88 -10.27 -15.73
C THR A 148 2.93 -10.63 -14.59
N PRO A 149 3.33 -11.41 -13.56
CA PRO A 149 2.53 -11.64 -12.36
C PRO A 149 1.91 -10.37 -11.74
N PHE A 150 2.67 -9.27 -11.66
CA PHE A 150 2.15 -8.02 -11.12
C PHE A 150 1.06 -7.42 -12.01
N ILE A 151 1.27 -7.39 -13.33
CA ILE A 151 0.29 -6.84 -14.28
C ILE A 151 -1.03 -7.63 -14.24
N LEU A 152 -0.96 -8.96 -14.22
CA LEU A 152 -2.15 -9.81 -14.15
C LEU A 152 -2.92 -9.59 -12.85
N GLN A 153 -2.22 -9.55 -11.71
CA GLN A 153 -2.85 -9.25 -10.43
C GLN A 153 -3.41 -7.84 -10.40
N LEU A 154 -2.70 -6.83 -10.92
CA LEU A 154 -3.18 -5.44 -11.02
C LEU A 154 -4.53 -5.38 -11.72
N LEU A 155 -4.63 -5.95 -12.92
CA LEU A 155 -5.87 -5.99 -13.70
C LEU A 155 -6.97 -6.77 -12.98
N GLY A 156 -6.65 -7.93 -12.41
CA GLY A 156 -7.62 -8.74 -11.66
C GLY A 156 -8.15 -8.04 -10.41
N CYS A 157 -7.30 -7.28 -9.70
CA CYS A 157 -7.68 -6.56 -8.48
C CYS A 157 -8.58 -5.36 -8.76
N ILE A 158 -8.38 -4.66 -9.89
CA ILE A 158 -9.13 -3.45 -10.21
C ILE A 158 -10.38 -3.71 -11.06
N ALA A 159 -10.53 -4.89 -11.67
CA ALA A 159 -11.60 -5.21 -12.62
C ALA A 159 -13.00 -4.87 -12.09
N ASN A 160 -13.27 -5.12 -10.80
CA ASN A 160 -14.57 -4.86 -10.18
C ASN A 160 -14.78 -3.39 -9.73
N TYR A 161 -13.74 -2.56 -9.78
CA TYR A 161 -13.77 -1.16 -9.29
C TYR A 161 -13.70 -0.13 -10.43
N VAL A 162 -13.30 -0.54 -11.64
CA VAL A 162 -13.22 0.35 -12.80
C VAL A 162 -14.62 0.64 -13.32
N THR A 163 -14.93 1.92 -13.47
CA THR A 163 -16.22 2.37 -14.00
C THR A 163 -16.33 2.08 -15.49
N THR A 164 -17.34 1.30 -15.88
CA THR A 164 -17.65 0.97 -17.29
C THR A 164 -18.95 1.64 -17.77
N ASN A 165 -19.86 2.03 -16.86
CA ASN A 165 -21.18 2.56 -17.19
C ASN A 165 -21.51 3.87 -16.44
N ASN A 166 -21.99 4.88 -17.18
CA ASN A 166 -22.45 6.19 -16.68
C ASN A 166 -23.84 6.13 -16.00
N GLY A 167 -24.21 5.02 -15.35
CA GLY A 167 -25.50 4.92 -14.65
C GLY A 167 -25.61 5.95 -13.52
N ILE A 168 -26.84 6.34 -13.14
CA ILE A 168 -27.04 7.13 -11.92
C ILE A 168 -26.75 6.20 -10.75
N ILE A 169 -25.74 6.54 -9.95
CA ILE A 169 -25.25 5.70 -8.87
C ILE A 169 -25.46 6.43 -7.54
N GLY A 170 -25.87 5.68 -6.52
CA GLY A 170 -26.06 6.19 -5.16
C GLY A 170 -24.79 6.83 -4.58
N VAL A 171 -24.99 7.87 -3.77
CA VAL A 171 -23.98 8.79 -3.19
C VAL A 171 -22.84 8.07 -2.42
N GLY A 172 -23.03 6.82 -1.98
CA GLY A 172 -22.02 6.05 -1.23
C GLY A 172 -21.04 5.24 -2.07
N ASP A 173 -21.30 5.03 -3.36
CA ASP A 173 -20.51 4.12 -4.19
C ASP A 173 -19.39 4.85 -4.98
N GLU A 174 -19.35 6.18 -4.88
CA GLU A 174 -18.37 7.02 -5.58
C GLU A 174 -16.95 6.84 -5.03
N PHE A 175 -16.83 6.60 -3.72
CA PHE A 175 -15.54 6.37 -3.05
C PHE A 175 -14.80 5.13 -3.58
N TYR A 176 -15.53 4.10 -4.01
CA TYR A 176 -14.95 2.84 -4.46
C TYR A 176 -14.60 2.83 -5.96
N ARG A 177 -14.94 3.91 -6.68
CA ARG A 177 -14.78 3.96 -8.13
C ARG A 177 -13.39 4.39 -8.54
N ILE A 178 -12.90 3.70 -9.54
CA ILE A 178 -11.63 4.01 -10.19
C ILE A 178 -11.95 4.47 -11.61
N GLN A 179 -11.47 5.64 -11.99
CA GLN A 179 -11.60 6.12 -13.36
C GLN A 179 -10.66 5.34 -14.29
N PRO A 180 -11.10 4.92 -15.48
CA PRO A 180 -10.23 4.23 -16.45
C PRO A 180 -8.96 5.04 -16.79
N GLY A 181 -9.05 6.37 -16.81
CA GLY A 181 -7.92 7.25 -17.05
C GLY A 181 -6.82 7.17 -15.98
N ALA A 182 -7.17 6.90 -14.73
CA ALA A 182 -6.19 6.69 -13.65
C ALA A 182 -5.39 5.40 -13.88
N VAL A 183 -6.09 4.31 -14.21
CA VAL A 183 -5.46 3.01 -14.52
C VAL A 183 -4.57 3.12 -15.75
N TYR A 184 -5.04 3.77 -16.81
CA TYR A 184 -4.27 3.98 -18.03
C TYR A 184 -2.97 4.74 -17.76
N ARG A 185 -3.01 5.79 -16.93
CA ARG A 185 -1.81 6.55 -16.54
C ARG A 185 -0.78 5.66 -15.83
N LEU A 186 -1.21 4.90 -14.81
CA LEU A 186 -0.33 3.97 -14.09
C LEU A 186 0.31 2.94 -15.04
N LEU A 187 -0.47 2.32 -15.92
CA LEU A 187 0.04 1.35 -16.90
C LEU A 187 0.98 1.99 -17.93
N ARG A 188 0.74 3.24 -18.33
CA ARG A 188 1.58 3.95 -19.31
C ARG A 188 2.98 4.27 -18.77
N VAL A 189 3.09 4.55 -17.47
CA VAL A 189 4.36 4.94 -16.84
C VAL A 189 5.13 3.76 -16.24
N ILE A 190 4.48 2.61 -16.02
CA ILE A 190 5.06 1.44 -15.34
C ILE A 190 6.41 0.97 -15.94
N SER A 191 6.56 1.04 -17.26
CA SER A 191 7.76 0.59 -17.98
C SER A 191 8.81 1.69 -18.12
N ARG A 192 8.47 2.96 -17.87
CA ARG A 192 9.36 4.12 -18.03
C ARG A 192 10.23 4.33 -16.79
N PRO A 193 11.48 4.81 -16.92
CA PRO A 193 12.25 5.23 -15.76
C PRO A 193 11.51 6.36 -15.03
N LEU A 194 11.45 6.28 -13.70
CA LEU A 194 10.81 7.25 -12.82
C LEU A 194 11.76 7.56 -11.67
N ASP A 195 11.82 8.83 -11.26
CA ASP A 195 12.66 9.29 -10.17
C ASP A 195 12.01 9.01 -8.81
N ASP A 196 12.84 8.65 -7.83
CA ASP A 196 12.39 8.44 -6.44
C ASP A 196 12.34 9.79 -5.69
N ASN A 197 11.30 10.59 -5.99
CA ASN A 197 11.14 11.94 -5.47
C ASN A 197 11.09 12.03 -3.93
N LEU A 198 10.52 11.01 -3.27
CA LEU A 198 10.42 10.91 -1.82
C LEU A 198 11.51 10.05 -1.19
N ARG A 199 12.48 9.56 -1.98
CA ARG A 199 13.54 8.65 -1.50
C ARG A 199 12.95 7.47 -0.72
N ILE A 200 11.89 6.87 -1.27
CA ILE A 200 11.14 5.74 -0.72
C ILE A 200 12.09 4.55 -0.54
N LEU A 201 12.95 4.29 -1.53
CA LEU A 201 13.86 3.15 -1.46
C LEU A 201 14.87 3.28 -0.33
N GLU A 202 15.26 4.48 0.11
CA GLU A 202 16.17 4.65 1.25
C GLU A 202 15.65 3.96 2.52
N LEU A 203 14.33 3.91 2.73
CA LEU A 203 13.71 3.27 3.90
C LEU A 203 13.61 1.75 3.77
N CYS A 204 13.77 1.20 2.55
CA CYS A 204 13.76 -0.24 2.32
C CYS A 204 15.13 -0.85 2.64
N ASN A 205 15.13 -1.93 3.41
CA ASN A 205 16.30 -2.76 3.70
C ASN A 205 16.48 -3.83 2.61
N ILE A 206 16.75 -3.36 1.39
CA ILE A 206 16.86 -4.17 0.17
C ILE A 206 18.10 -3.70 -0.62
N GLN A 207 18.73 -4.62 -1.35
CA GLN A 207 19.78 -4.27 -2.31
C GLN A 207 19.21 -3.41 -3.46
N LYS A 208 19.90 -2.31 -3.78
CA LYS A 208 19.50 -1.31 -4.78
C LYS A 208 20.53 -1.30 -5.92
N PRO A 209 20.14 -1.10 -7.20
CA PRO A 209 18.76 -0.99 -7.67
C PRO A 209 17.99 -2.31 -7.49
N LEU A 210 16.66 -2.22 -7.41
CA LEU A 210 15.83 -3.42 -7.36
C LEU A 210 15.96 -4.20 -8.68
N GLU A 211 16.03 -5.51 -8.55
CA GLU A 211 16.12 -6.45 -9.69
C GLU A 211 14.90 -7.36 -9.72
N ALA A 212 14.72 -8.05 -10.85
CA ALA A 212 13.65 -9.02 -11.01
C ALA A 212 13.85 -10.19 -10.05
N LEU A 213 12.81 -10.53 -9.30
CA LEU A 213 12.85 -11.62 -8.36
C LEU A 213 12.60 -12.93 -9.10
N VAL A 214 13.59 -13.83 -9.07
CA VAL A 214 13.41 -15.20 -9.57
C VAL A 214 12.30 -15.86 -8.75
N SER A 215 11.14 -15.98 -9.37
CA SER A 215 10.02 -16.76 -8.86
C SER A 215 10.13 -18.15 -9.47
N LEU A 216 10.36 -19.17 -8.64
CA LEU A 216 10.53 -20.59 -9.02
C LEU A 216 9.45 -21.11 -10.00
N PHE A 217 8.28 -20.47 -10.04
CA PHE A 217 7.22 -20.75 -11.00
C PHE A 217 7.62 -20.62 -12.47
N PHE A 218 8.63 -19.80 -12.81
CA PHE A 218 9.11 -19.66 -14.19
C PHE A 218 10.18 -20.68 -14.58
N ILE A 219 10.81 -21.38 -13.62
CA ILE A 219 11.84 -22.40 -13.94
C ILE A 219 11.18 -23.72 -14.39
N LEU A 220 9.91 -23.94 -14.06
CA LEU A 220 9.19 -25.16 -14.43
C LEU A 220 8.45 -25.06 -15.78
N THR A 221 8.53 -23.93 -16.48
CA THR A 221 7.87 -23.72 -17.78
C THR A 221 8.83 -23.33 -18.91
N SER A 222 10.15 -23.45 -18.68
CA SER A 222 11.21 -23.31 -19.68
C SER A 222 11.98 -24.60 -19.83
#